data_AF-A0A3P1WUQ3-F1
#
_entry.id   AF-A0A3P1WUQ3-F1
#
_cell.length_a   1.000
_cell.length_b   1.000
_cell.length_c   1.000
_cell.angle_alpha   90.00
_cell.angle_beta   90.00
_cell.angle_gamma   90.00
#
_symmetry.space_group_name_H-M   'P 1'
#
loop_
_entity.id
_entity.type
_entity.pdbx_description
1 polymer ?
#
loop_
_entity_poly.entity_id
_entity_poly.type
_entity_poly.pdbx_seq_one_letter_code
_entity_poly.pdbx_strand_id
1 'polypeptide(L)'
;MSTPNDPRFNQPNPDPGQPGPNYQSSPPQGYGPPQGPGYPGQGPQPGYGTPQPPYGGQPGPSPQDPYAAQPGYAPQDPYGGQPGYDPYGMPQQPAPKKNLPLIIAGVVVAVLVIGVGIAFAMGAFSPKKKDSASQGSTPAGAPSPGGESSAGGEEDSQAPAGKPETPKAAVEAYLNAVAKGDAKAALAVVDSSTIRDDSLLTDEVLKDSLSRTPITDIKVFEPEGSEYSPTVKVSYKLGDEVVEDEYQIMGKDNQIFSPMLGLSLHSVHKLKPLVNGVEAKTDRPDVFPGSYVVTSSNEYLEVEVDRGEFPLLMKHSKDYDLPYLKVKVSQAGIDLYREKVVPEAKACLASPNLDPGCDMAMSDTLQDGEKLTDGTIERNASAEAMSQLENVEPEAGIEVPTIISSRQFGYFTIKADCTDANGNSGRCSVIGGPGSMWSTASIDLTDPELKVTWKKR
;
A
#
# COMPACT_ATOMS: atom_id res chain seq x y z
N MET A 1 -2.23 73.91 -1.75
CA MET A 1 -3.23 73.22 -0.90
C MET A 1 -3.02 71.73 -1.12
N SER A 2 -2.69 70.84 -0.19
CA SER A 2 -2.21 70.86 1.19
C SER A 2 -1.52 69.50 1.43
N THR A 3 -0.41 69.47 2.15
CA THR A 3 0.29 68.28 2.72
C THR A 3 -0.37 67.89 4.08
N PRO A 4 0.10 66.96 4.97
CA PRO A 4 1.41 66.22 5.03
C PRO A 4 1.49 64.79 5.69
N ASN A 5 2.68 64.15 5.52
CA ASN A 5 3.58 63.37 6.43
C ASN A 5 3.06 62.24 7.37
N ASP A 6 3.80 61.19 7.81
CA ASP A 6 5.24 60.82 7.86
C ASP A 6 5.42 59.28 8.13
N PRO A 7 6.61 58.65 7.93
CA PRO A 7 6.90 57.21 8.00
C PRO A 7 7.81 56.78 9.18
N ARG A 8 7.77 55.50 9.60
CA ARG A 8 8.82 54.77 10.37
C ARG A 8 8.60 53.25 10.12
N PHE A 9 9.53 52.42 9.67
CA PHE A 9 10.84 52.09 10.24
C PHE A 9 11.77 51.50 9.17
N ASN A 10 13.06 51.82 9.29
CA ASN A 10 14.18 51.18 8.62
C ASN A 10 15.20 50.77 9.70
N GLN A 11 16.15 49.90 9.33
CA GLN A 11 17.50 49.68 9.91
C GLN A 11 17.77 48.50 10.92
N PRO A 12 19.05 48.03 11.05
CA PRO A 12 19.49 46.73 10.53
C PRO A 12 20.36 45.88 11.51
N ASN A 13 20.99 44.82 10.99
CA ASN A 13 21.93 43.86 11.61
C ASN A 13 23.24 44.48 12.17
N PRO A 14 23.87 43.87 13.19
CA PRO A 14 25.35 43.83 13.25
C PRO A 14 25.97 42.52 13.82
N ASP A 15 27.26 42.31 13.48
CA ASP A 15 28.26 41.31 13.97
C ASP A 15 29.57 42.09 14.30
N PRO A 16 30.72 41.58 14.84
CA PRO A 16 31.09 40.55 15.86
C PRO A 16 31.94 41.12 17.07
N GLY A 17 32.18 40.33 18.15
CA GLY A 17 33.41 40.42 18.99
C GLY A 17 33.35 40.37 20.56
N GLN A 18 33.76 39.22 21.16
CA GLN A 18 34.57 38.94 22.41
C GLN A 18 34.30 39.62 23.82
N PRO A 19 34.83 39.11 24.99
CA PRO A 19 34.54 37.86 25.74
C PRO A 19 34.28 38.00 27.30
N GLY A 20 33.61 36.99 27.91
CA GLY A 20 33.65 36.60 29.37
C GLY A 20 32.57 37.18 30.34
N PRO A 21 32.37 36.66 31.59
CA PRO A 21 32.92 35.47 32.26
C PRO A 21 31.86 34.48 32.82
N ASN A 22 32.39 33.39 33.38
CA ASN A 22 31.80 32.14 33.86
C ASN A 22 30.97 32.27 35.17
N TYR A 23 29.75 31.73 35.22
CA TYR A 23 29.09 31.33 36.49
C TYR A 23 28.23 30.07 36.34
N GLN A 24 28.53 29.14 37.23
CA GLN A 24 27.93 27.83 37.48
C GLN A 24 26.52 27.96 38.08
N SER A 25 25.55 27.16 37.62
CA SER A 25 24.21 27.08 38.24
C SER A 25 23.58 25.70 38.09
N SER A 26 23.22 25.11 39.24
CA SER A 26 22.49 23.85 39.43
C SER A 26 21.00 23.98 39.05
N PRO A 27 20.29 22.87 38.75
CA PRO A 27 18.88 22.90 38.32
C PRO A 27 17.88 22.90 39.50
N PRO A 28 16.70 23.57 39.37
CA PRO A 28 15.64 23.52 40.37
C PRO A 28 14.56 22.44 40.11
N GLN A 29 14.28 21.72 41.20
CA GLN A 29 13.02 21.16 41.74
C GLN A 29 11.74 21.15 40.87
N GLY A 30 11.12 19.96 40.78
CA GLY A 30 9.82 19.71 40.14
C GLY A 30 8.60 19.94 41.06
N TYR A 31 7.50 20.35 40.44
CA TYR A 31 6.19 20.60 41.06
C TYR A 31 5.30 19.35 41.04
N GLY A 32 4.69 19.00 42.18
CA GLY A 32 3.59 18.03 42.29
C GLY A 32 2.21 18.71 42.33
N PRO A 33 1.11 18.00 41.99
CA PRO A 33 -0.23 18.60 41.92
C PRO A 33 -0.98 18.60 43.28
N PRO A 34 -1.91 19.56 43.51
CA PRO A 34 -2.61 19.74 44.78
C PRO A 34 -3.90 18.91 44.93
N GLN A 35 -4.21 18.53 46.19
CA GLN A 35 -5.41 17.80 46.62
C GLN A 35 -6.58 18.75 46.96
N GLY A 36 -7.82 18.33 46.66
CA GLY A 36 -9.07 19.02 47.02
C GLY A 36 -9.93 18.25 48.05
N PRO A 37 -10.90 18.89 48.71
CA PRO A 37 -11.54 18.38 49.95
C PRO A 37 -12.78 17.50 49.69
N GLY A 38 -13.01 16.54 50.60
CA GLY A 38 -14.03 15.49 50.48
C GLY A 38 -15.44 15.78 51.01
N TYR A 39 -16.36 14.87 50.66
CA TYR A 39 -17.67 14.63 51.27
C TYR A 39 -17.92 13.11 51.38
N PRO A 40 -18.69 12.61 52.37
CA PRO A 40 -18.80 11.18 52.68
C PRO A 40 -20.11 10.54 52.15
N GLY A 41 -20.07 9.26 51.76
CA GLY A 41 -21.31 8.47 51.66
C GLY A 41 -21.26 7.16 50.87
N GLN A 42 -21.64 6.09 51.59
CA GLN A 42 -22.23 4.81 51.16
C GLN A 42 -21.30 3.66 50.71
N GLY A 43 -21.49 2.51 51.38
CA GLY A 43 -20.51 1.43 51.53
C GLY A 43 -20.56 0.31 50.49
N PRO A 44 -19.68 -0.71 50.65
CA PRO A 44 -19.56 -1.79 49.66
C PRO A 44 -20.39 -3.05 49.99
N GLN A 45 -21.06 -3.59 48.96
CA GLN A 45 -21.56 -4.96 48.90
C GLN A 45 -20.44 -5.97 48.57
N PRO A 46 -20.60 -7.27 48.88
CA PRO A 46 -19.50 -8.24 48.85
C PRO A 46 -19.42 -9.06 47.56
N GLY A 47 -18.18 -9.24 47.09
CA GLY A 47 -17.61 -10.54 46.70
C GLY A 47 -17.89 -11.06 45.27
N TYR A 48 -16.83 -11.29 44.50
CA TYR A 48 -16.40 -12.63 44.02
C TYR A 48 -14.96 -12.50 43.50
N GLY A 49 -14.06 -13.30 44.08
CA GLY A 49 -12.62 -13.28 43.78
C GLY A 49 -12.18 -14.45 42.91
N THR A 50 -11.03 -14.27 42.25
CA THR A 50 -10.09 -15.33 41.89
C THR A 50 -8.68 -14.70 41.90
N PRO A 51 -7.65 -15.29 42.56
CA PRO A 51 -6.35 -14.64 42.72
C PRO A 51 -5.36 -14.99 41.60
N GLN A 52 -4.68 -13.98 41.05
CA GLN A 52 -3.41 -14.14 40.31
C GLN A 52 -2.22 -14.19 41.28
N PRO A 53 -1.18 -15.01 41.03
CA PRO A 53 0.04 -14.99 41.82
C PRO A 53 1.01 -13.88 41.36
N PRO A 54 1.70 -13.19 42.29
CA PRO A 54 2.57 -12.06 42.00
C PRO A 54 4.00 -12.47 41.60
N TYR A 55 4.59 -11.70 40.68
CA TYR A 55 6.01 -11.75 40.30
C TYR A 55 6.84 -10.92 41.30
N GLY A 56 7.90 -11.51 41.85
CA GLY A 56 8.98 -10.78 42.51
C GLY A 56 9.79 -11.60 43.50
N GLY A 57 11.13 -11.55 43.37
CA GLY A 57 12.05 -11.85 44.48
C GLY A 57 13.16 -12.86 44.18
N GLN A 58 14.36 -12.35 43.94
CA GLN A 58 15.65 -13.05 43.93
C GLN A 58 16.05 -13.54 45.33
N PRO A 59 16.67 -14.72 45.46
CA PRO A 59 17.80 -14.85 46.39
C PRO A 59 18.93 -15.79 45.89
N GLY A 60 20.19 -15.38 46.08
CA GLY A 60 21.32 -16.30 46.32
C GLY A 60 21.79 -16.14 47.78
N PRO A 61 22.93 -16.72 48.23
CA PRO A 61 23.80 -17.75 47.64
C PRO A 61 24.06 -18.95 48.60
N SER A 62 24.61 -20.07 48.09
CA SER A 62 25.33 -21.08 48.91
C SER A 62 26.22 -22.01 48.05
N PRO A 63 27.30 -22.61 48.61
CA PRO A 63 28.59 -22.81 47.91
C PRO A 63 29.04 -24.27 47.62
N GLN A 64 29.97 -24.39 46.64
CA GLN A 64 31.08 -25.38 46.37
C GLN A 64 30.82 -26.89 46.63
N ASP A 65 31.13 -27.87 45.75
CA ASP A 65 32.45 -28.25 45.19
C ASP A 65 32.32 -29.49 44.20
N PRO A 66 33.36 -30.17 43.61
CA PRO A 66 33.55 -30.18 42.14
C PRO A 66 33.85 -31.54 41.43
N TYR A 67 34.02 -31.47 40.08
CA TYR A 67 34.71 -32.37 39.10
C TYR A 67 34.37 -33.88 38.97
N ALA A 68 34.05 -34.31 37.74
CA ALA A 68 34.79 -35.36 36.97
C ALA A 68 34.16 -35.65 35.58
N ALA A 69 35.00 -36.11 34.65
CA ALA A 69 34.90 -36.01 33.20
C ALA A 69 34.32 -37.25 32.46
N GLN A 70 33.99 -37.04 31.17
CA GLN A 70 33.62 -38.07 30.18
C GLN A 70 34.81 -38.87 29.62
N PRO A 71 34.59 -40.10 29.10
CA PRO A 71 35.47 -40.77 28.15
C PRO A 71 34.83 -40.95 26.75
N GLY A 72 35.66 -41.00 25.69
CA GLY A 72 35.23 -41.02 24.28
C GLY A 72 35.76 -42.16 23.38
N TYR A 73 35.43 -42.00 22.09
CA TYR A 73 36.02 -42.44 20.80
C TYR A 73 36.00 -43.92 20.26
N ALA A 74 35.21 -44.09 19.16
CA ALA A 74 35.46 -44.68 17.79
C ALA A 74 35.79 -46.20 17.58
N PRO A 75 35.71 -46.83 16.35
CA PRO A 75 35.57 -46.33 14.94
C PRO A 75 34.66 -47.15 13.91
N GLN A 76 34.64 -46.74 12.62
CA GLN A 76 33.96 -47.29 11.39
C GLN A 76 34.55 -48.64 10.85
N ASP A 77 33.84 -49.52 10.08
CA ASP A 77 33.53 -49.63 8.61
C ASP A 77 32.98 -51.08 8.30
N PRO A 78 32.77 -51.67 7.08
CA PRO A 78 32.04 -51.33 5.82
C PRO A 78 31.19 -52.52 5.17
N TYR A 79 30.36 -52.20 4.14
CA TYR A 79 29.75 -53.00 3.01
C TYR A 79 29.41 -54.53 3.06
N GLY A 80 28.17 -54.91 2.64
CA GLY A 80 27.89 -56.15 1.85
C GLY A 80 26.52 -56.88 2.01
N GLY A 81 25.80 -57.13 0.90
CA GLY A 81 25.09 -58.40 0.56
C GLY A 81 23.61 -58.70 0.97
N GLN A 82 22.71 -58.84 -0.02
CA GLN A 82 21.39 -59.56 0.00
C GLN A 82 21.56 -61.11 -0.03
N PRO A 83 20.55 -62.03 0.12
CA PRO A 83 19.10 -61.93 -0.23
C PRO A 83 18.05 -62.66 0.66
N GLY A 84 16.75 -62.40 0.41
CA GLY A 84 15.68 -63.44 0.34
C GLY A 84 14.63 -63.52 1.48
N TYR A 85 13.38 -63.08 1.21
CA TYR A 85 12.11 -63.84 1.27
C TYR A 85 10.89 -62.88 1.23
N ASP A 86 10.03 -63.01 0.21
CA ASP A 86 8.69 -62.40 0.12
C ASP A 86 7.62 -63.31 0.75
N PRO A 87 6.51 -62.73 1.26
CA PRO A 87 5.20 -63.08 0.66
C PRO A 87 4.16 -61.93 0.59
N TYR A 88 3.56 -61.76 -0.61
CA TYR A 88 2.21 -61.26 -0.97
C TYR A 88 1.72 -59.93 -0.38
N GLY A 89 1.29 -58.89 -1.11
CA GLY A 89 1.13 -58.65 -2.55
C GLY A 89 0.18 -57.47 -2.75
N MET A 90 0.57 -56.44 -3.52
CA MET A 90 -0.27 -55.38 -4.15
C MET A 90 0.54 -54.75 -5.31
N PRO A 91 -0.07 -54.28 -6.41
CA PRO A 91 0.62 -53.99 -7.68
C PRO A 91 1.65 -52.85 -7.60
N GLN A 92 2.81 -53.08 -8.25
CA GLN A 92 3.93 -52.14 -8.32
C GLN A 92 3.56 -50.85 -9.08
N GLN A 93 3.78 -49.73 -8.40
CA GLN A 93 3.87 -48.40 -8.98
C GLN A 93 5.13 -48.31 -9.87
N PRO A 94 5.04 -47.92 -11.14
CA PRO A 94 6.24 -47.75 -11.97
C PRO A 94 7.08 -46.57 -11.44
N ALA A 95 8.37 -46.83 -11.18
CA ALA A 95 9.33 -45.78 -10.85
C ALA A 95 9.47 -44.78 -12.02
N PRO A 96 9.64 -43.47 -11.72
CA PRO A 96 9.55 -42.43 -12.72
C PRO A 96 10.72 -42.49 -13.72
N LYS A 97 10.37 -42.57 -15.01
CA LYS A 97 11.31 -42.32 -16.11
C LYS A 97 11.75 -40.85 -16.04
N LYS A 98 13.07 -40.64 -16.07
CA LYS A 98 13.69 -39.32 -16.19
C LYS A 98 13.43 -38.76 -17.58
N ASN A 99 12.43 -37.91 -17.68
CA ASN A 99 12.20 -37.06 -18.83
C ASN A 99 12.19 -35.62 -18.30
N LEU A 100 13.15 -34.82 -18.75
CA LEU A 100 13.22 -33.38 -18.48
C LEU A 100 11.90 -32.70 -18.91
N PRO A 101 11.19 -31.95 -18.05
CA PRO A 101 10.22 -30.96 -18.50
C PRO A 101 10.87 -29.57 -18.40
N LEU A 102 11.30 -29.05 -19.54
CA LEU A 102 11.75 -27.67 -19.69
C LEU A 102 10.56 -26.83 -20.15
N ILE A 103 9.62 -26.54 -19.24
CA ILE A 103 8.60 -25.48 -19.42
C ILE A 103 8.26 -24.90 -18.04
N ILE A 104 8.80 -23.71 -17.73
CA ILE A 104 8.05 -22.62 -17.08
C ILE A 104 8.44 -21.33 -17.82
N ALA A 105 7.85 -21.16 -19.00
CA ALA A 105 7.68 -19.89 -19.67
C ALA A 105 6.17 -19.74 -19.89
N GLY A 106 5.56 -18.74 -19.24
CA GLY A 106 4.11 -18.54 -19.12
C GLY A 106 3.78 -18.41 -17.63
N VAL A 107 3.47 -17.23 -17.08
CA VAL A 107 2.35 -16.35 -17.43
C VAL A 107 2.68 -14.88 -17.13
N VAL A 108 3.37 -14.16 -18.02
CA VAL A 108 3.49 -12.68 -17.95
C VAL A 108 3.11 -11.97 -19.26
N VAL A 109 2.84 -12.71 -20.34
CA VAL A 109 2.52 -12.10 -21.66
C VAL A 109 1.01 -12.01 -21.94
N ALA A 110 0.13 -12.42 -21.01
CA ALA A 110 -1.33 -12.36 -21.22
C ALA A 110 -2.02 -11.11 -20.65
N VAL A 111 -1.30 -10.18 -19.98
CA VAL A 111 -1.88 -8.91 -19.48
C VAL A 111 -1.34 -7.67 -20.20
N LEU A 112 -0.25 -7.81 -20.97
CA LEU A 112 0.35 -6.70 -21.74
C LEU A 112 -0.26 -6.46 -23.14
N VAL A 113 -1.32 -7.19 -23.53
CA VAL A 113 -1.99 -7.00 -24.85
C VAL A 113 -3.38 -6.35 -24.74
N ILE A 114 -3.89 -6.07 -23.54
CA ILE A 114 -5.16 -5.32 -23.38
C ILE A 114 -4.95 -3.89 -22.85
N GLY A 115 -3.76 -3.56 -22.31
CA GLY A 115 -3.48 -2.26 -21.69
C GLY A 115 -2.88 -1.15 -22.57
N VAL A 116 -2.54 -1.38 -23.85
CA VAL A 116 -1.92 -0.35 -24.73
C VAL A 116 -2.56 -0.30 -26.14
N GLY A 117 -3.75 -0.87 -26.31
CA GLY A 117 -4.30 -1.19 -27.63
C GLY A 117 -5.45 -0.32 -28.19
N ILE A 118 -5.85 0.80 -27.58
CA ILE A 118 -6.91 1.68 -28.15
C ILE A 118 -6.56 3.16 -27.94
N ALA A 119 -5.52 3.64 -28.62
CA ALA A 119 -5.25 5.08 -28.73
C ALA A 119 -4.96 5.57 -30.16
N PHE A 120 -5.15 4.75 -31.21
CA PHE A 120 -4.91 5.19 -32.58
C PHE A 120 -5.86 4.54 -33.60
N ALA A 121 -7.12 4.97 -33.61
CA ALA A 121 -7.98 4.86 -34.79
C ALA A 121 -9.22 5.76 -34.66
N MET A 122 -9.07 7.05 -34.96
CA MET A 122 -10.13 7.87 -35.59
C MET A 122 -9.60 9.30 -35.77
N GLY A 123 -9.21 9.64 -37.01
CA GLY A 123 -8.65 10.97 -37.28
C GLY A 123 -8.34 11.27 -38.75
N ALA A 124 -9.09 10.71 -39.70
CA ALA A 124 -9.14 11.23 -41.06
C ALA A 124 -10.36 10.66 -41.77
N PHE A 125 -11.40 11.48 -41.95
CA PHE A 125 -12.26 11.59 -43.13
C PHE A 125 -13.51 12.41 -42.77
N SER A 126 -13.43 13.72 -43.02
CA SER A 126 -14.61 14.50 -43.41
C SER A 126 -14.75 14.41 -44.92
N PRO A 127 -15.97 14.36 -45.49
CA PRO A 127 -16.59 15.63 -45.86
C PRO A 127 -18.13 15.73 -45.77
N LYS A 128 -18.54 16.96 -45.41
CA LYS A 128 -19.65 17.77 -45.95
C LYS A 128 -21.12 17.46 -45.61
N LYS A 129 -21.66 18.41 -44.83
CA LYS A 129 -23.03 18.95 -44.81
C LYS A 129 -23.78 18.91 -46.15
N LYS A 130 -25.10 18.68 -46.06
CA LYS A 130 -26.12 19.48 -46.76
C LYS A 130 -27.40 19.55 -45.91
N ASP A 131 -27.80 20.78 -45.62
CA ASP A 131 -29.11 21.16 -45.08
C ASP A 131 -30.21 20.89 -46.13
N SER A 132 -31.44 20.60 -45.69
CA SER A 132 -32.69 21.18 -46.24
C SER A 132 -33.94 20.61 -45.58
N ALA A 133 -34.96 21.46 -45.52
CA ALA A 133 -36.17 21.39 -44.74
C ALA A 133 -37.38 20.85 -45.51
N SER A 134 -38.46 20.66 -44.72
CA SER A 134 -39.87 20.95 -45.05
C SER A 134 -40.76 19.89 -45.70
N GLN A 135 -41.96 19.76 -45.10
CA GLN A 135 -43.29 19.44 -45.66
C GLN A 135 -43.45 18.09 -46.38
N GLY A 136 -44.51 17.30 -46.18
CA GLY A 136 -45.80 17.50 -45.53
C GLY A 136 -46.77 16.43 -46.06
N SER A 137 -47.98 16.43 -45.50
CA SER A 137 -49.23 15.89 -46.08
C SER A 137 -49.60 14.42 -45.79
N THR A 138 -50.61 14.27 -44.94
CA THR A 138 -51.66 13.24 -45.00
C THR A 138 -52.51 13.38 -46.28
N PRO A 139 -53.29 12.35 -46.68
CA PRO A 139 -54.73 12.42 -46.39
C PRO A 139 -55.44 11.08 -46.06
N ALA A 140 -56.61 11.29 -45.47
CA ALA A 140 -57.72 10.45 -45.02
C ALA A 140 -58.23 9.29 -45.90
N GLY A 141 -58.97 8.36 -45.26
CA GLY A 141 -59.99 7.50 -45.89
C GLY A 141 -60.56 6.38 -45.00
N ALA A 142 -61.74 6.59 -44.40
CA ALA A 142 -62.58 5.63 -43.62
C ALA A 142 -63.37 4.66 -44.57
N PRO A 143 -64.19 3.65 -44.15
CA PRO A 143 -65.10 3.61 -42.96
C PRO A 143 -65.32 2.26 -42.22
N SER A 144 -66.08 2.38 -41.13
CA SER A 144 -66.70 1.38 -40.21
C SER A 144 -67.76 0.46 -40.88
N PRO A 145 -68.27 -0.64 -40.26
CA PRO A 145 -69.17 -0.64 -39.06
C PRO A 145 -68.69 -1.67 -38.00
N GLY A 146 -69.09 -1.73 -36.73
CA GLY A 146 -70.25 -1.34 -35.96
C GLY A 146 -70.50 -2.47 -34.93
N GLY A 147 -70.59 -2.18 -33.63
CA GLY A 147 -70.86 -3.19 -32.60
C GLY A 147 -70.61 -2.70 -31.18
N GLU A 148 -71.69 -2.55 -30.42
CA GLU A 148 -71.77 -2.05 -29.03
C GLU A 148 -71.25 -3.02 -27.95
N SER A 149 -70.74 -2.40 -26.88
CA SER A 149 -70.90 -2.75 -25.45
C SER A 149 -69.98 -3.78 -24.74
N SER A 150 -69.20 -3.21 -23.81
CA SER A 150 -69.00 -3.61 -22.41
C SER A 150 -67.71 -4.33 -21.97
N ALA A 151 -67.21 -3.81 -20.84
CA ALA A 151 -66.38 -4.42 -19.80
C ALA A 151 -64.84 -4.46 -19.99
N GLY A 152 -64.19 -3.54 -19.26
CA GLY A 152 -63.20 -3.85 -18.22
C GLY A 152 -61.87 -4.47 -18.64
N GLY A 153 -60.80 -3.69 -18.55
CA GLY A 153 -59.42 -4.19 -18.58
C GLY A 153 -58.45 -3.02 -18.57
N GLU A 154 -57.95 -2.67 -17.39
CA GLU A 154 -56.79 -1.79 -17.21
C GLU A 154 -55.56 -2.50 -17.79
N GLU A 155 -55.18 -2.13 -19.02
CA GLU A 155 -53.83 -2.36 -19.54
C GLU A 155 -52.98 -1.15 -19.18
N ASP A 156 -52.14 -1.37 -18.17
CA ASP A 156 -51.17 -0.40 -17.66
C ASP A 156 -50.20 0.01 -18.77
N SER A 157 -50.29 1.28 -19.14
CA SER A 157 -49.43 1.93 -20.11
C SER A 157 -48.14 2.34 -19.40
N GLN A 158 -47.06 1.67 -19.76
CA GLN A 158 -45.71 1.86 -19.26
C GLN A 158 -45.27 3.34 -19.30
N ALA A 159 -45.33 3.97 -18.13
CA ALA A 159 -44.70 5.24 -17.79
C ALA A 159 -43.22 5.02 -17.42
N PRO A 160 -42.34 6.04 -17.54
CA PRO A 160 -40.92 5.91 -17.20
C PRO A 160 -40.77 5.48 -15.73
N ALA A 161 -39.84 4.56 -15.46
CA ALA A 161 -39.63 3.94 -14.14
C ALA A 161 -39.68 4.99 -13.01
N GLY A 162 -40.76 4.94 -12.23
CA GLY A 162 -40.96 5.80 -11.07
C GLY A 162 -39.98 5.47 -9.95
N LYS A 163 -39.82 6.42 -9.02
CA LYS A 163 -39.06 6.22 -7.78
C LYS A 163 -39.62 4.98 -7.05
N PRO A 164 -38.77 4.13 -6.41
CA PRO A 164 -39.25 2.92 -5.77
C PRO A 164 -40.35 3.18 -4.76
N GLU A 165 -41.44 2.41 -4.84
CA GLU A 165 -42.61 2.59 -3.98
C GLU A 165 -42.40 2.02 -2.57
N THR A 166 -41.41 1.13 -2.38
CA THR A 166 -41.09 0.52 -1.07
C THR A 166 -39.59 0.48 -0.79
N PRO A 167 -39.17 0.43 0.50
CA PRO A 167 -37.78 0.23 0.89
C PRO A 167 -37.15 -1.03 0.28
N LYS A 168 -37.88 -2.14 0.25
CA LYS A 168 -37.44 -3.40 -0.34
C LYS A 168 -37.18 -3.26 -1.85
N ALA A 169 -38.13 -2.64 -2.58
CA ALA A 169 -37.98 -2.42 -4.01
C ALA A 169 -36.79 -1.51 -4.35
N ALA A 170 -36.46 -0.53 -3.49
CA ALA A 170 -35.28 0.31 -3.66
C ALA A 170 -33.98 -0.52 -3.58
N VAL A 171 -33.86 -1.39 -2.58
CA VAL A 171 -32.67 -2.25 -2.40
C VAL A 171 -32.57 -3.32 -3.49
N GLU A 172 -33.69 -3.91 -3.90
CA GLU A 172 -33.74 -4.82 -5.04
C GLU A 172 -33.29 -4.12 -6.34
N ALA A 173 -33.80 -2.91 -6.61
CA ALA A 173 -33.40 -2.14 -7.78
C ALA A 173 -31.90 -1.81 -7.75
N TYR A 174 -31.39 -1.39 -6.59
CA TYR A 174 -29.97 -1.11 -6.39
C TYR A 174 -29.08 -2.33 -6.66
N LEU A 175 -29.26 -3.44 -5.93
CA LEU A 175 -28.39 -4.61 -6.07
C LEU A 175 -28.48 -5.24 -7.46
N ASN A 176 -29.66 -5.25 -8.08
CA ASN A 176 -29.80 -5.73 -9.46
C ASN A 176 -29.11 -4.81 -10.48
N ALA A 177 -29.13 -3.49 -10.27
CA ALA A 177 -28.42 -2.55 -11.13
C ALA A 177 -26.90 -2.71 -10.96
N VAL A 178 -26.43 -2.84 -9.71
CA VAL A 178 -25.02 -3.12 -9.41
C VAL A 178 -24.59 -4.44 -10.07
N ALA A 179 -25.34 -5.53 -9.92
CA ALA A 179 -25.03 -6.83 -10.54
C ALA A 179 -25.03 -6.81 -12.08
N LYS A 180 -25.75 -5.89 -12.71
CA LYS A 180 -25.79 -5.70 -14.17
C LYS A 180 -24.70 -4.75 -14.69
N GLY A 181 -23.95 -4.11 -13.80
CA GLY A 181 -22.97 -3.10 -14.18
C GLY A 181 -23.59 -1.78 -14.66
N ASP A 182 -24.80 -1.45 -14.19
CA ASP A 182 -25.50 -0.19 -14.48
C ASP A 182 -25.38 0.75 -13.28
N ALA A 183 -24.29 1.50 -13.25
CA ALA A 183 -24.00 2.41 -12.14
C ALA A 183 -25.05 3.53 -12.06
N LYS A 184 -25.52 4.02 -13.21
CA LYS A 184 -26.53 5.09 -13.26
C LYS A 184 -27.85 4.64 -12.65
N ALA A 185 -28.33 3.44 -12.97
CA ALA A 185 -29.55 2.90 -12.38
C ALA A 185 -29.39 2.62 -10.89
N ALA A 186 -28.21 2.15 -10.45
CA ALA A 186 -27.92 1.95 -9.04
C ALA A 186 -27.96 3.28 -8.27
N LEU A 187 -27.32 4.34 -8.78
CA LEU A 187 -27.29 5.65 -8.14
C LEU A 187 -28.65 6.36 -8.09
N ALA A 188 -29.57 6.03 -9.00
CA ALA A 188 -30.89 6.65 -9.05
C ALA A 188 -31.75 6.40 -7.81
N VAL A 189 -31.48 5.32 -7.06
CA VAL A 189 -32.20 4.96 -5.83
C VAL A 189 -31.41 5.26 -4.56
N VAL A 190 -30.24 5.89 -4.68
CA VAL A 190 -29.37 6.28 -3.55
C VAL A 190 -29.61 7.74 -3.19
N ASP A 191 -29.50 8.07 -1.90
CA ASP A 191 -29.41 9.45 -1.47
C ASP A 191 -28.06 10.05 -1.88
N SER A 192 -28.07 10.85 -2.94
CA SER A 192 -26.88 11.52 -3.48
C SER A 192 -26.14 12.40 -2.46
N SER A 193 -26.80 12.86 -1.40
CA SER A 193 -26.15 13.67 -0.35
C SER A 193 -25.15 12.86 0.48
N THR A 194 -25.21 11.53 0.40
CA THR A 194 -24.29 10.62 1.10
C THR A 194 -23.04 10.28 0.28
N ILE A 195 -23.00 10.66 -1.01
CA ILE A 195 -21.87 10.41 -1.90
C ILE A 195 -20.83 11.51 -1.70
N ARG A 196 -19.62 11.10 -1.34
CA ARG A 196 -18.46 11.97 -1.08
C ARG A 196 -17.62 12.18 -2.34
N ASP A 197 -17.39 11.11 -3.09
CA ASP A 197 -16.61 11.13 -4.32
C ASP A 197 -17.11 10.05 -5.29
N ASP A 198 -17.80 10.50 -6.33
CA ASP A 198 -18.43 9.68 -7.37
C ASP A 198 -17.49 9.26 -8.50
N SER A 199 -16.20 9.59 -8.44
CA SER A 199 -15.25 9.37 -9.55
C SER A 199 -15.13 7.92 -9.99
N LEU A 200 -15.34 6.97 -9.06
CA LEU A 200 -15.29 5.53 -9.33
C LEU A 200 -16.67 4.87 -9.44
N LEU A 201 -17.77 5.62 -9.23
CA LEU A 201 -19.14 5.13 -9.31
C LEU A 201 -19.63 5.12 -10.77
N THR A 202 -18.89 4.43 -11.64
CA THR A 202 -19.13 4.39 -13.09
C THR A 202 -19.38 2.98 -13.60
N ASP A 203 -20.06 2.87 -14.75
CA ASP A 203 -20.30 1.61 -15.44
C ASP A 203 -19.00 0.86 -15.78
N GLU A 204 -17.95 1.59 -16.14
CA GLU A 204 -16.66 1.01 -16.55
C GLU A 204 -15.98 0.30 -15.38
N VAL A 205 -15.81 1.02 -14.26
CA VAL A 205 -15.20 0.47 -13.03
C VAL A 205 -16.01 -0.71 -12.51
N LEU A 206 -17.34 -0.60 -12.54
CA LEU A 206 -18.24 -1.64 -12.06
C LEU A 206 -18.25 -2.88 -12.97
N LYS A 207 -18.25 -2.72 -14.29
CA LYS A 207 -18.17 -3.86 -15.23
C LYS A 207 -16.83 -4.59 -15.12
N ASP A 208 -15.73 -3.86 -14.97
CA ASP A 208 -14.41 -4.46 -14.73
C ASP A 208 -14.40 -5.27 -13.41
N SER A 209 -14.94 -4.69 -12.33
CA SER A 209 -15.16 -5.36 -11.05
C SER A 209 -15.96 -6.67 -11.18
N LEU A 210 -17.10 -6.64 -11.89
CA LEU A 210 -17.97 -7.80 -12.09
C LEU A 210 -17.37 -8.87 -13.00
N SER A 211 -16.46 -8.48 -13.91
CA SER A 211 -15.77 -9.43 -14.79
C SER A 211 -14.85 -10.39 -14.01
N ARG A 212 -14.30 -9.92 -12.88
CA ARG A 212 -13.51 -10.73 -11.95
C ARG A 212 -14.37 -11.41 -10.89
N THR A 213 -15.34 -10.68 -10.34
CA THR A 213 -16.12 -11.13 -9.19
C THR A 213 -17.58 -10.73 -9.36
N PRO A 214 -18.41 -11.60 -9.99
CA PRO A 214 -19.83 -11.31 -10.22
C PRO A 214 -20.62 -11.19 -8.92
N ILE A 215 -21.70 -10.40 -8.95
CA ILE A 215 -22.71 -10.40 -7.87
C ILE A 215 -23.90 -11.24 -8.32
N THR A 216 -24.23 -12.28 -7.55
CA THR A 216 -25.29 -13.23 -7.88
C THR A 216 -26.11 -13.61 -6.64
N ASP A 217 -27.13 -14.47 -6.82
CA ASP A 217 -27.94 -15.02 -5.72
C ASP A 217 -28.54 -13.97 -4.77
N ILE A 218 -28.91 -12.80 -5.30
CA ILE A 218 -29.45 -11.68 -4.52
C ILE A 218 -30.80 -12.06 -3.89
N LYS A 219 -30.87 -11.87 -2.57
CA LYS A 219 -32.06 -12.02 -1.74
C LYS A 219 -32.23 -10.76 -0.92
N VAL A 220 -33.41 -10.15 -0.99
CA VAL A 220 -33.77 -8.97 -0.22
C VAL A 220 -34.92 -9.33 0.70
N PHE A 221 -34.75 -9.07 2.00
CA PHE A 221 -35.73 -9.41 3.01
C PHE A 221 -36.71 -8.25 3.24
N GLU A 222 -37.81 -8.52 3.94
CA GLU A 222 -38.76 -7.47 4.32
C GLU A 222 -38.10 -6.43 5.23
N PRO A 223 -38.46 -5.13 5.11
CA PRO A 223 -37.89 -4.08 5.94
C PRO A 223 -38.25 -4.29 7.41
N GLU A 224 -37.27 -4.04 8.27
CA GLU A 224 -37.43 -4.02 9.73
C GLU A 224 -37.22 -2.60 10.27
N GLY A 225 -37.65 -2.34 11.50
CA GLY A 225 -37.43 -1.06 12.17
C GLY A 225 -38.57 -0.05 11.99
N SER A 226 -38.24 1.23 12.17
CA SER A 226 -39.24 2.32 12.12
C SER A 226 -39.57 2.73 10.69
N GLU A 227 -40.79 3.23 10.47
CA GLU A 227 -41.22 3.77 9.17
C GLU A 227 -40.32 4.91 8.65
N TYR A 228 -39.69 5.68 9.54
CA TYR A 228 -38.85 6.82 9.15
C TYR A 228 -37.44 6.44 8.73
N SER A 229 -36.95 5.28 9.18
CA SER A 229 -35.61 4.77 8.89
C SER A 229 -35.62 3.25 8.89
N PRO A 230 -36.34 2.62 7.95
CA PRO A 230 -36.36 1.17 7.87
C PRO A 230 -34.99 0.64 7.45
N THR A 231 -34.66 -0.55 7.93
CA THR A 231 -33.46 -1.29 7.55
C THR A 231 -33.87 -2.50 6.73
N VAL A 232 -33.21 -2.72 5.60
CA VAL A 232 -33.45 -3.85 4.72
C VAL A 232 -32.24 -4.75 4.76
N LYS A 233 -32.40 -5.97 5.29
CA LYS A 233 -31.37 -7.01 5.24
C LYS A 233 -31.31 -7.61 3.84
N VAL A 234 -30.11 -8.04 3.45
CA VAL A 234 -29.88 -8.74 2.18
C VAL A 234 -28.92 -9.89 2.37
N SER A 235 -28.97 -10.82 1.42
CA SER A 235 -27.93 -11.83 1.20
C SER A 235 -27.66 -11.93 -0.28
N TYR A 236 -26.38 -11.98 -0.67
CA TYR A 236 -25.97 -12.18 -2.05
C TYR A 236 -24.63 -12.89 -2.09
N LYS A 237 -24.19 -13.32 -3.27
CA LYS A 237 -22.83 -13.80 -3.51
C LYS A 237 -22.00 -12.75 -4.21
N LEU A 238 -20.79 -12.53 -3.71
CA LEU A 238 -19.73 -11.78 -4.39
C LEU A 238 -18.65 -12.79 -4.81
N GLY A 239 -18.72 -13.24 -6.05
CA GLY A 239 -18.01 -14.44 -6.49
C GLY A 239 -18.55 -15.67 -5.75
N ASP A 240 -17.67 -16.38 -5.05
CA ASP A 240 -18.06 -17.53 -4.23
C ASP A 240 -18.39 -17.16 -2.78
N GLU A 241 -18.10 -15.93 -2.36
CA GLU A 241 -18.32 -15.48 -0.98
C GLU A 241 -19.79 -15.08 -0.77
N VAL A 242 -20.44 -15.67 0.24
CA VAL A 242 -21.77 -15.24 0.67
C VAL A 242 -21.63 -14.02 1.56
N VAL A 243 -22.27 -12.92 1.15
CA VAL A 243 -22.32 -11.66 1.88
C VAL A 243 -23.72 -11.51 2.49
N GLU A 244 -23.77 -11.17 3.78
CA GLU A 244 -24.97 -10.75 4.47
C GLU A 244 -24.79 -9.29 4.89
N ASP A 245 -25.65 -8.41 4.37
CA ASP A 245 -25.55 -6.95 4.56
C ASP A 245 -26.89 -6.37 5.01
N GLU A 246 -26.86 -5.13 5.50
CA GLU A 246 -28.05 -4.35 5.85
C GLU A 246 -27.96 -2.96 5.25
N TYR A 247 -29.03 -2.48 4.64
CA TYR A 247 -29.12 -1.15 4.04
C TYR A 247 -30.12 -0.30 4.82
N GLN A 248 -29.68 0.88 5.25
CA GLN A 248 -30.55 1.87 5.87
C GLN A 248 -31.27 2.68 4.78
N ILE A 249 -32.57 2.90 4.94
CA ILE A 249 -33.40 3.60 3.95
C ILE A 249 -33.98 4.87 4.57
N MET A 250 -34.03 5.96 3.81
CA MET A 250 -34.77 7.16 4.19
C MET A 250 -36.28 6.94 3.92
N GLY A 251 -37.07 6.80 4.99
CA GLY A 251 -38.47 6.35 4.90
C GLY A 251 -39.41 7.23 4.05
N LYS A 252 -39.15 8.54 3.95
CA LYS A 252 -40.01 9.45 3.15
C LYS A 252 -39.78 9.34 1.64
N ASP A 253 -38.58 8.95 1.26
CA ASP A 253 -38.09 9.02 -0.11
C ASP A 253 -37.76 7.65 -0.71
N ASN A 254 -37.81 6.58 0.11
CA ASN A 254 -37.36 5.23 -0.23
C ASN A 254 -35.96 5.21 -0.87
N GLN A 255 -35.10 6.16 -0.47
CA GLN A 255 -33.73 6.23 -0.95
C GLN A 255 -32.81 5.49 0.00
N ILE A 256 -31.84 4.78 -0.56
CA ILE A 256 -30.84 4.08 0.22
C ILE A 256 -29.86 5.10 0.79
N PHE A 257 -29.69 5.07 2.11
CA PHE A 257 -28.80 5.94 2.84
C PHE A 257 -27.41 5.30 2.94
N SER A 258 -26.39 5.99 2.43
CA SER A 258 -24.97 5.62 2.55
C SER A 258 -24.61 4.17 2.13
N PRO A 259 -25.11 3.62 1.00
CA PRO A 259 -24.78 2.25 0.57
C PRO A 259 -23.33 2.04 0.12
N MET A 260 -22.56 3.12 -0.04
CA MET A 260 -21.20 3.08 -0.59
C MET A 260 -20.13 2.87 0.48
N LEU A 261 -18.98 2.36 0.04
CA LEU A 261 -17.77 2.30 0.85
C LEU A 261 -16.74 3.30 0.34
N GLY A 262 -16.04 3.96 1.26
CA GLY A 262 -14.85 4.73 0.94
C GLY A 262 -13.63 3.82 0.84
N LEU A 263 -13.11 3.59 -0.37
CA LEU A 263 -11.86 2.87 -0.61
C LEU A 263 -10.67 3.72 -0.17
N SER A 264 -9.89 3.27 0.81
CA SER A 264 -8.73 4.04 1.28
C SER A 264 -7.55 3.94 0.32
N LEU A 265 -7.22 5.06 -0.35
CA LEU A 265 -6.03 5.22 -1.18
C LEU A 265 -4.95 6.06 -0.51
N HIS A 266 -5.14 6.40 0.78
CA HIS A 266 -4.27 7.32 1.52
C HIS A 266 -2.79 6.95 1.47
N SER A 267 -2.44 5.67 1.58
CA SER A 267 -1.03 5.23 1.54
C SER A 267 -0.39 5.38 0.16
N VAL A 268 -1.19 5.49 -0.90
CA VAL A 268 -0.73 5.44 -2.29
C VAL A 268 -1.14 6.67 -3.11
N HIS A 269 -1.82 7.66 -2.53
CA HIS A 269 -2.35 8.84 -3.23
C HIS A 269 -1.29 9.61 -4.04
N LYS A 270 -0.04 9.63 -3.56
CA LYS A 270 1.08 10.30 -4.24
C LYS A 270 1.51 9.62 -5.55
N LEU A 271 1.06 8.39 -5.80
CA LEU A 271 1.38 7.61 -7.00
C LEU A 271 0.38 7.81 -8.14
N LYS A 272 -0.64 8.66 -7.95
CA LYS A 272 -1.80 8.75 -8.86
C LYS A 272 -2.35 7.34 -9.14
N PRO A 273 -2.85 6.66 -8.10
CA PRO A 273 -3.28 5.28 -8.21
C PRO A 273 -4.45 5.16 -9.18
N LEU A 274 -4.46 4.11 -9.98
CA LEU A 274 -5.56 3.75 -10.86
C LEU A 274 -6.33 2.60 -10.23
N VAL A 275 -7.61 2.82 -9.96
CA VAL A 275 -8.52 1.81 -9.44
C VAL A 275 -9.30 1.24 -10.62
N ASN A 276 -9.12 -0.04 -10.91
CA ASN A 276 -9.69 -0.69 -12.10
C ASN A 276 -9.38 0.10 -13.40
N GLY A 277 -8.18 0.70 -13.48
CA GLY A 277 -7.74 1.52 -14.61
C GLY A 277 -8.21 2.98 -14.60
N VAL A 278 -9.02 3.40 -13.62
CA VAL A 278 -9.58 4.76 -13.53
C VAL A 278 -8.95 5.55 -12.38
N GLU A 279 -8.63 6.82 -12.62
CA GLU A 279 -8.09 7.73 -11.60
C GLU A 279 -9.22 8.24 -10.67
N ALA A 280 -8.99 8.15 -9.36
CA ALA A 280 -9.90 8.71 -8.36
C ALA A 280 -9.68 10.22 -8.15
N LYS A 281 -10.73 10.97 -7.81
CA LYS A 281 -10.61 12.41 -7.51
C LYS A 281 -10.01 12.67 -6.12
N THR A 282 -10.24 11.78 -5.16
CA THR A 282 -9.77 11.90 -3.78
C THR A 282 -8.97 10.67 -3.35
N ASP A 283 -8.36 10.72 -2.16
CA ASP A 283 -7.69 9.58 -1.55
C ASP A 283 -8.66 8.64 -0.81
N ARG A 284 -9.97 8.90 -0.89
CA ARG A 284 -11.03 8.05 -0.35
C ARG A 284 -12.30 8.07 -1.22
N PRO A 285 -12.22 7.61 -2.49
CA PRO A 285 -13.36 7.55 -3.38
C PRO A 285 -14.43 6.56 -2.89
N ASP A 286 -15.70 6.85 -3.21
CA ASP A 286 -16.78 5.91 -2.98
C ASP A 286 -16.80 4.83 -4.07
N VAL A 287 -17.07 3.59 -3.65
CA VAL A 287 -17.18 2.44 -4.55
C VAL A 287 -18.43 1.61 -4.24
N PHE A 288 -18.98 0.98 -5.27
CA PHE A 288 -20.00 -0.06 -5.12
C PHE A 288 -19.43 -1.31 -4.42
N PRO A 289 -20.28 -2.21 -3.90
CA PRO A 289 -19.84 -3.57 -3.58
C PRO A 289 -19.25 -4.24 -4.83
N GLY A 290 -18.10 -4.91 -4.69
CA GLY A 290 -17.36 -5.41 -5.85
C GLY A 290 -15.92 -5.80 -5.59
N SER A 291 -15.16 -6.01 -6.67
CA SER A 291 -13.73 -6.32 -6.66
C SER A 291 -12.89 -5.20 -7.27
N TYR A 292 -11.83 -4.81 -6.57
CA TYR A 292 -11.02 -3.64 -6.90
C TYR A 292 -9.54 -3.97 -6.94
N VAL A 293 -8.89 -3.62 -8.05
CA VAL A 293 -7.43 -3.66 -8.18
C VAL A 293 -6.92 -2.23 -8.21
N VAL A 294 -5.93 -1.94 -7.37
CA VAL A 294 -5.27 -0.64 -7.35
C VAL A 294 -3.89 -0.80 -7.97
N THR A 295 -3.59 0.01 -8.96
CA THR A 295 -2.31 0.01 -9.68
C THR A 295 -1.67 1.40 -9.62
N SER A 296 -0.41 1.48 -10.04
CA SER A 296 0.34 2.73 -10.16
C SER A 296 0.50 3.07 -11.64
N SER A 297 0.40 4.36 -11.98
CA SER A 297 0.75 4.86 -13.31
C SER A 297 2.26 4.99 -13.52
N ASN A 298 3.05 4.93 -12.45
CA ASN A 298 4.50 4.96 -12.48
C ASN A 298 5.03 3.53 -12.70
N GLU A 299 5.72 3.29 -13.81
CA GLU A 299 6.26 1.97 -14.19
C GLU A 299 7.30 1.42 -13.20
N TYR A 300 7.93 2.28 -12.41
CA TYR A 300 8.95 1.88 -11.43
C TYR A 300 8.35 1.47 -10.08
N LEU A 301 7.07 1.74 -9.83
CA LEU A 301 6.40 1.48 -8.57
C LEU A 301 5.15 0.64 -8.77
N GLU A 302 4.94 -0.29 -7.86
CA GLU A 302 3.77 -1.14 -7.79
C GLU A 302 2.99 -0.86 -6.50
N VAL A 303 1.70 -1.11 -6.54
CA VAL A 303 0.85 -1.14 -5.35
C VAL A 303 0.66 -2.60 -4.97
N GLU A 304 0.80 -2.89 -3.68
CA GLU A 304 0.52 -4.21 -3.11
C GLU A 304 -0.40 -4.08 -1.89
N VAL A 305 -0.91 -5.22 -1.44
CA VAL A 305 -1.76 -5.33 -0.26
C VAL A 305 -0.89 -5.84 0.89
N ASP A 306 -0.81 -5.11 1.99
CA ASP A 306 0.06 -5.45 3.14
C ASP A 306 -0.24 -6.84 3.71
N ARG A 307 -1.53 -7.14 3.89
CA ARG A 307 -2.02 -8.41 4.40
C ARG A 307 -3.19 -8.87 3.54
N GLY A 308 -2.89 -9.64 2.51
CA GLY A 308 -3.85 -10.14 1.54
C GLY A 308 -3.29 -10.07 0.13
N GLU A 309 -4.17 -10.16 -0.84
CA GLU A 309 -3.83 -10.06 -2.26
C GLU A 309 -4.95 -9.32 -2.99
N PHE A 310 -4.63 -8.81 -4.17
CA PHE A 310 -5.66 -8.31 -5.06
C PHE A 310 -6.45 -9.47 -5.68
N PRO A 311 -7.74 -9.25 -6.04
CA PRO A 311 -8.48 -8.00 -5.89
C PRO A 311 -9.01 -7.77 -4.47
N LEU A 312 -9.16 -6.51 -4.07
CA LEU A 312 -9.85 -6.13 -2.84
C LEU A 312 -11.34 -6.35 -2.99
N LEU A 313 -11.94 -7.15 -2.10
CA LEU A 313 -13.38 -7.36 -2.07
C LEU A 313 -14.04 -6.33 -1.14
N MET A 314 -14.90 -5.48 -1.71
CA MET A 314 -15.64 -4.46 -1.00
C MET A 314 -17.09 -4.90 -0.81
N LYS A 315 -17.58 -4.88 0.43
CA LYS A 315 -18.92 -5.32 0.86
C LYS A 315 -19.54 -4.22 1.73
N HIS A 316 -20.86 -4.03 1.74
CA HIS A 316 -21.44 -2.87 2.41
C HIS A 316 -21.33 -2.92 3.95
N SER A 317 -21.57 -4.07 4.57
CA SER A 317 -21.48 -4.17 6.04
C SER A 317 -20.04 -4.01 6.50
N LYS A 318 -19.83 -2.98 7.34
CA LYS A 318 -18.81 -2.73 8.39
C LYS A 318 -17.51 -3.55 8.38
N ASP A 319 -16.99 -3.94 7.23
CA ASP A 319 -15.66 -4.49 7.04
C ASP A 319 -14.70 -3.31 7.16
N TYR A 320 -14.46 -2.91 8.41
CA TYR A 320 -13.48 -1.89 8.76
C TYR A 320 -12.04 -2.44 8.63
N ASP A 321 -11.88 -3.74 8.38
CA ASP A 321 -10.58 -4.39 8.16
C ASP A 321 -10.19 -4.34 6.67
N LEU A 322 -10.35 -3.16 6.06
CA LEU A 322 -9.85 -2.93 4.70
C LEU A 322 -8.33 -3.05 4.74
N PRO A 323 -7.74 -3.94 3.92
CA PRO A 323 -6.32 -4.18 3.99
C PRO A 323 -5.54 -2.95 3.54
N TYR A 324 -4.45 -2.66 4.24
CA TYR A 324 -3.62 -1.49 3.96
C TYR A 324 -2.89 -1.68 2.64
N LEU A 325 -2.98 -0.67 1.77
CA LEU A 325 -2.17 -0.61 0.56
C LEU A 325 -0.74 -0.19 0.92
N LYS A 326 0.22 -0.79 0.23
CA LYS A 326 1.65 -0.48 0.32
C LYS A 326 2.22 -0.21 -1.06
N VAL A 327 3.30 0.55 -1.07
CA VAL A 327 4.09 0.83 -2.27
C VAL A 327 5.30 -0.08 -2.27
N LYS A 328 5.50 -0.76 -3.39
CA LYS A 328 6.66 -1.60 -3.64
C LYS A 328 7.40 -1.10 -4.87
N VAL A 329 8.72 -1.31 -4.92
CA VAL A 329 9.49 -1.05 -6.13
C VAL A 329 9.27 -2.21 -7.10
N SER A 330 8.85 -1.88 -8.32
CA SER A 330 8.68 -2.85 -9.41
C SER A 330 10.02 -3.45 -9.85
N GLN A 331 9.99 -4.51 -10.66
CA GLN A 331 11.21 -5.02 -11.28
C GLN A 331 11.92 -3.97 -12.14
N ALA A 332 11.17 -3.16 -12.91
CA ALA A 332 11.74 -2.09 -13.72
C ALA A 332 12.44 -1.03 -12.85
N GLY A 333 11.87 -0.71 -11.68
CA GLY A 333 12.47 0.21 -10.72
C GLY A 333 13.75 -0.35 -10.08
N ILE A 334 13.77 -1.65 -9.76
CA ILE A 334 14.95 -2.35 -9.25
C ILE A 334 16.07 -2.34 -10.30
N ASP A 335 15.74 -2.63 -11.56
CA ASP A 335 16.71 -2.67 -12.66
C ASP A 335 17.31 -1.27 -12.91
N LEU A 336 16.46 -0.23 -12.98
CA LEU A 336 16.88 1.17 -13.07
C LEU A 336 17.82 1.55 -11.92
N TYR A 337 17.44 1.21 -10.69
CA TYR A 337 18.22 1.55 -9.51
C TYR A 337 19.61 0.91 -9.56
N ARG A 338 19.68 -0.38 -9.91
CA ARG A 338 20.96 -1.09 -10.06
C ARG A 338 21.81 -0.49 -11.17
N GLU A 339 21.21 -0.18 -12.32
CA GLU A 339 21.91 0.44 -13.46
C GLU A 339 22.62 1.74 -13.05
N LYS A 340 21.96 2.58 -12.24
CA LYS A 340 22.47 3.89 -11.84
C LYS A 340 23.41 3.83 -10.64
N VAL A 341 23.04 3.09 -9.59
CA VAL A 341 23.72 3.12 -8.29
C VAL A 341 24.94 2.21 -8.24
N VAL A 342 24.88 1.01 -8.85
CA VAL A 342 25.96 0.01 -8.76
C VAL A 342 27.28 0.52 -9.36
N PRO A 343 27.31 1.19 -10.53
CA PRO A 343 28.57 1.74 -11.07
C PRO A 343 29.19 2.81 -10.17
N GLU A 344 28.39 3.72 -9.62
CA GLU A 344 28.86 4.75 -8.68
C GLU A 344 29.41 4.13 -7.40
N ALA A 345 28.70 3.17 -6.82
CA ALA A 345 29.13 2.46 -5.62
C ALA A 345 30.48 1.74 -5.86
N LYS A 346 30.64 1.06 -7.01
CA LYS A 346 31.90 0.43 -7.39
C LYS A 346 33.04 1.44 -7.57
N ALA A 347 32.77 2.62 -8.13
CA ALA A 347 33.75 3.68 -8.24
C ALA A 347 34.19 4.21 -6.86
N CYS A 348 33.24 4.38 -5.93
CA CYS A 348 33.53 4.80 -4.56
C CYS A 348 34.37 3.75 -3.79
N LEU A 349 34.14 2.45 -4.00
CA LEU A 349 35.00 1.39 -3.43
C LEU A 349 36.41 1.43 -4.02
N ALA A 350 36.54 1.67 -5.31
CA ALA A 350 37.83 1.71 -5.99
C ALA A 350 38.64 2.98 -5.71
N SER A 351 38.01 4.04 -5.19
CA SER A 351 38.68 5.31 -4.93
C SER A 351 39.66 5.21 -3.77
N PRO A 352 40.93 5.64 -3.96
CA PRO A 352 41.94 5.63 -2.91
C PRO A 352 41.88 6.85 -1.97
N ASN A 353 40.93 7.77 -2.19
CA ASN A 353 40.87 9.05 -1.50
C ASN A 353 40.08 8.97 -0.18
N LEU A 354 40.36 9.91 0.73
CA LEU A 354 39.59 10.15 1.96
C LEU A 354 38.14 10.50 1.65
N ASP A 355 37.90 11.25 0.57
CA ASP A 355 36.59 11.44 -0.03
C ASP A 355 36.47 10.62 -1.32
N PRO A 356 35.80 9.45 -1.27
CA PRO A 356 35.58 8.62 -2.44
C PRO A 356 34.36 9.06 -3.26
N GLY A 357 33.63 10.11 -2.84
CA GLY A 357 32.26 10.34 -3.27
C GLY A 357 31.26 9.51 -2.45
N CYS A 358 30.07 9.32 -3.00
CA CYS A 358 28.95 8.61 -2.35
C CYS A 358 28.62 9.10 -0.93
N ASP A 359 28.93 10.37 -0.62
CA ASP A 359 28.83 10.96 0.72
C ASP A 359 29.55 10.15 1.83
N MET A 360 30.66 9.49 1.46
CA MET A 360 31.46 8.64 2.35
C MET A 360 32.80 9.28 2.76
N ALA A 361 32.89 10.61 2.73
CA ALA A 361 34.08 11.32 3.17
C ALA A 361 34.45 10.99 4.63
N MET A 362 35.74 10.71 4.84
CA MET A 362 36.34 10.39 6.14
C MET A 362 37.20 11.55 6.66
N SER A 363 37.38 11.59 7.98
CA SER A 363 38.38 12.46 8.62
C SER A 363 39.79 11.96 8.31
N ASP A 364 40.76 12.87 8.19
CA ASP A 364 42.17 12.52 8.10
C ASP A 364 42.76 12.07 9.45
N THR A 365 42.03 12.24 10.55
CA THR A 365 42.47 11.94 11.91
C THR A 365 41.52 10.93 12.56
N LEU A 366 42.08 9.82 13.04
CA LEU A 366 41.39 8.75 13.76
C LEU A 366 41.15 9.11 15.24
N GLN A 367 40.32 8.31 15.93
CA GLN A 367 39.96 8.56 17.34
C GLN A 367 41.13 8.41 18.31
N ASP A 368 42.12 7.59 17.97
CA ASP A 368 43.37 7.40 18.71
C ASP A 368 44.43 8.48 18.39
N GLY A 369 44.11 9.41 17.48
CA GLY A 369 44.99 10.50 17.06
C GLY A 369 45.92 10.15 15.90
N GLU A 370 45.86 8.93 15.36
CA GLU A 370 46.61 8.58 14.14
C GLU A 370 46.08 9.34 12.92
N LYS A 371 46.98 9.73 12.02
CA LYS A 371 46.65 10.44 10.78
C LYS A 371 46.65 9.53 9.57
N LEU A 372 45.55 9.49 8.85
CA LEU A 372 45.39 8.81 7.57
C LEU A 372 46.04 9.59 6.43
N THR A 373 46.67 8.86 5.52
CA THR A 373 47.26 9.41 4.30
C THR A 373 46.26 9.35 3.16
N ASP A 374 45.88 10.52 2.63
CA ASP A 374 45.01 10.59 1.45
C ASP A 374 45.66 9.90 0.23
N GLY A 375 44.83 9.31 -0.62
CA GLY A 375 45.29 8.52 -1.77
C GLY A 375 45.84 7.12 -1.43
N THR A 376 45.74 6.67 -0.18
CA THR A 376 46.17 5.32 0.26
C THR A 376 45.05 4.44 0.80
N ILE A 377 43.80 4.94 0.75
CA ILE A 377 42.64 4.29 1.35
C ILE A 377 42.20 3.09 0.48
N GLU A 378 42.23 1.88 1.04
CA GLU A 378 41.69 0.69 0.40
C GLU A 378 40.39 0.28 1.07
N ARG A 379 39.30 0.28 0.30
CA ARG A 379 37.98 -0.24 0.72
C ARG A 379 37.79 -1.63 0.12
N ASN A 380 37.79 -2.65 0.96
CA ASN A 380 37.74 -4.05 0.52
C ASN A 380 36.40 -4.69 0.92
N ALA A 381 35.61 -5.05 -0.10
CA ALA A 381 34.36 -5.79 0.04
C ALA A 381 34.59 -7.28 -0.28
N SER A 382 34.02 -8.18 0.53
CA SER A 382 34.06 -9.62 0.25
C SER A 382 33.25 -9.96 -1.02
N ALA A 383 33.42 -11.18 -1.55
CA ALA A 383 32.61 -11.65 -2.67
C ALA A 383 31.11 -11.62 -2.35
N GLU A 384 30.73 -11.94 -1.12
CA GLU A 384 29.35 -11.86 -0.63
C GLU A 384 28.85 -10.42 -0.57
N ALA A 385 29.68 -9.48 -0.08
CA ALA A 385 29.32 -8.06 -0.06
C ALA A 385 29.18 -7.48 -1.47
N MET A 386 30.06 -7.87 -2.40
CA MET A 386 29.93 -7.50 -3.82
C MET A 386 28.65 -8.07 -4.44
N SER A 387 28.29 -9.32 -4.10
CA SER A 387 27.02 -9.91 -4.52
C SER A 387 25.81 -9.15 -3.95
N GLN A 388 25.87 -8.69 -2.70
CA GLN A 388 24.80 -7.86 -2.12
C GLN A 388 24.68 -6.51 -2.82
N LEU A 389 25.81 -5.87 -3.13
CA LEU A 389 25.85 -4.62 -3.89
C LEU A 389 25.25 -4.78 -5.29
N GLU A 390 25.59 -5.86 -6.01
CA GLU A 390 25.08 -6.12 -7.37
C GLU A 390 23.60 -6.51 -7.40
N ASN A 391 23.10 -7.12 -6.33
CA ASN A 391 21.70 -7.53 -6.18
C ASN A 391 20.94 -6.61 -5.23
N VAL A 392 21.41 -5.38 -5.02
CA VAL A 392 20.76 -4.44 -4.10
C VAL A 392 19.29 -4.24 -4.49
N GLU A 393 18.41 -4.29 -3.51
CA GLU A 393 16.99 -3.98 -3.68
C GLU A 393 16.69 -2.66 -2.94
N PRO A 394 16.18 -1.65 -3.66
CA PRO A 394 15.69 -0.43 -3.04
C PRO A 394 14.28 -0.63 -2.49
N GLU A 395 13.95 0.18 -1.48
CA GLU A 395 12.62 0.30 -0.92
C GLU A 395 12.05 1.69 -1.26
N ALA A 396 10.73 1.77 -1.45
CA ALA A 396 10.04 3.04 -1.59
C ALA A 396 10.01 3.78 -0.25
N GLY A 397 10.20 5.10 -0.28
CA GLY A 397 10.18 5.94 0.91
C GLY A 397 8.82 5.96 1.61
N ILE A 398 8.82 5.89 2.95
CA ILE A 398 7.58 5.88 3.73
C ILE A 398 6.85 7.24 3.63
N GLU A 399 7.58 8.36 3.70
CA GLU A 399 6.97 9.69 3.62
C GLU A 399 6.82 10.19 2.18
N VAL A 400 7.77 9.81 1.32
CA VAL A 400 7.81 10.18 -0.10
C VAL A 400 7.99 8.90 -0.92
N PRO A 401 6.89 8.21 -1.29
CA PRO A 401 6.94 6.91 -1.97
C PRO A 401 7.59 6.94 -3.35
N THR A 402 7.74 8.13 -3.94
CA THR A 402 8.44 8.32 -5.21
C THR A 402 9.96 8.33 -5.07
N ILE A 403 10.50 8.41 -3.86
CA ILE A 403 11.94 8.26 -3.62
C ILE A 403 12.21 6.80 -3.28
N ILE A 404 12.95 6.11 -4.14
CA ILE A 404 13.43 4.76 -3.87
C ILE A 404 14.84 4.82 -3.33
N SER A 405 15.15 4.01 -2.32
CA SER A 405 16.45 4.08 -1.65
C SER A 405 16.90 2.75 -1.08
N SER A 406 18.22 2.58 -0.96
CA SER A 406 18.80 1.45 -0.24
C SER A 406 20.05 1.87 0.50
N ARG A 407 20.35 1.08 1.53
CA ARG A 407 21.61 1.13 2.29
C ARG A 407 22.23 -0.26 2.46
N GLN A 408 21.65 -1.26 1.81
CA GLN A 408 21.96 -2.68 1.97
C GLN A 408 22.95 -3.13 0.88
N PHE A 409 24.09 -2.45 0.79
CA PHE A 409 25.13 -2.74 -0.20
C PHE A 409 26.23 -3.68 0.34
N GLY A 410 25.94 -4.41 1.42
CA GLY A 410 26.93 -5.20 2.16
C GLY A 410 27.93 -4.36 2.95
N TYR A 411 28.94 -5.02 3.50
CA TYR A 411 29.98 -4.40 4.32
C TYR A 411 31.33 -4.44 3.62
N PHE A 412 32.16 -3.44 3.89
CA PHE A 412 33.55 -3.40 3.47
C PHE A 412 34.45 -3.06 4.66
N THR A 413 35.71 -3.44 4.54
CA THR A 413 36.77 -3.08 5.50
C THR A 413 37.64 -1.98 4.90
N ILE A 414 38.30 -1.20 5.75
CA ILE A 414 39.15 -0.10 5.31
C ILE A 414 40.56 -0.31 5.85
N LYS A 415 41.55 -0.22 4.96
CA LYS A 415 42.97 -0.15 5.30
C LYS A 415 43.59 1.10 4.68
N ALA A 416 44.56 1.70 5.36
CA ALA A 416 45.21 2.91 4.89
C ALA A 416 46.63 2.98 5.44
N ASP A 417 47.44 3.87 4.88
CA ASP A 417 48.72 4.24 5.49
C ASP A 417 48.46 5.34 6.53
N CYS A 418 48.94 5.10 7.75
CA CYS A 418 48.62 5.88 8.94
C CYS A 418 49.91 6.31 9.62
N THR A 419 49.92 7.50 10.23
CA THR A 419 51.07 8.04 10.98
C THR A 419 50.67 8.34 12.42
N ASP A 420 51.41 7.78 13.38
CA ASP A 420 51.18 7.99 14.80
C ASP A 420 51.70 9.36 15.29
N ALA A 421 51.41 9.71 16.56
CA ALA A 421 51.87 10.96 17.16
C ALA A 421 53.41 11.07 17.30
N ASN A 422 54.13 9.94 17.21
CA ASN A 422 55.59 9.89 17.26
C ASN A 422 56.23 9.98 15.87
N GLY A 423 55.42 10.06 14.79
CA GLY A 423 55.88 10.11 13.41
C GLY A 423 56.20 8.76 12.79
N ASN A 424 55.79 7.64 13.41
CA ASN A 424 55.92 6.32 12.81
C ASN A 424 54.78 6.10 11.81
N SER A 425 55.12 5.68 10.59
CA SER A 425 54.13 5.36 9.55
C SER A 425 54.03 3.86 9.33
N GLY A 426 52.81 3.37 9.12
CA GLY A 426 52.53 1.96 8.83
C GLY A 426 51.12 1.76 8.33
N ARG A 427 50.77 0.52 7.96
CA ARG A 427 49.42 0.20 7.48
C ARG A 427 48.50 -0.09 8.65
N CYS A 428 47.45 0.72 8.82
CA CYS A 428 46.45 0.54 9.87
C CYS A 428 45.09 0.12 9.30
N SER A 429 44.23 -0.42 10.16
CA SER A 429 42.84 -0.74 9.81
C SER A 429 41.94 0.29 10.45
N VAL A 430 41.05 0.91 9.66
CA VAL A 430 40.12 1.93 10.16
C VAL A 430 38.89 1.23 10.70
N ILE A 431 38.65 1.35 12.01
CA ILE A 431 37.53 0.71 12.70
C ILE A 431 36.48 1.77 13.03
N GLY A 432 35.42 1.81 12.23
CA GLY A 432 34.28 2.70 12.44
C GLY A 432 34.58 4.17 12.09
N GLY A 433 33.62 5.04 12.41
CA GLY A 433 33.70 6.47 12.16
C GLY A 433 32.96 6.94 10.90
N PRO A 434 32.84 8.26 10.71
CA PRO A 434 32.17 8.85 9.55
C PRO A 434 32.82 8.37 8.24
N GLY A 435 32.02 7.86 7.30
CA GLY A 435 32.50 7.37 5.99
C GLY A 435 33.02 5.92 6.00
N SER A 436 32.97 5.23 7.14
CA SER A 436 33.38 3.82 7.24
C SER A 436 32.30 2.80 6.85
N MET A 437 31.14 3.26 6.39
CA MET A 437 29.99 2.46 5.98
C MET A 437 29.30 3.13 4.80
N TRP A 438 28.50 2.37 4.07
CA TRP A 438 27.67 2.93 3.02
C TRP A 438 26.68 3.98 3.52
N SER A 439 26.71 5.13 2.85
CA SER A 439 25.62 6.09 2.82
C SER A 439 24.37 5.48 2.17
N THR A 440 23.22 6.10 2.39
CA THR A 440 21.98 5.72 1.70
C THR A 440 22.04 6.30 0.30
N ALA A 441 21.88 5.47 -0.74
CA ALA A 441 21.65 5.97 -2.08
C ALA A 441 20.14 6.07 -2.33
N SER A 442 19.74 7.13 -3.02
CA SER A 442 18.34 7.43 -3.31
C SER A 442 18.19 7.95 -4.73
N ILE A 443 17.08 7.59 -5.38
CA ILE A 443 16.64 8.16 -6.66
C ILE A 443 15.22 8.69 -6.46
N ASP A 444 14.99 9.95 -6.82
CA ASP A 444 13.65 10.51 -6.93
C ASP A 444 13.08 10.17 -8.31
N LEU A 445 12.06 9.32 -8.35
CA LEU A 445 11.41 8.88 -9.59
C LEU A 445 10.58 9.98 -10.26
N THR A 446 10.46 11.16 -9.64
CA THR A 446 9.88 12.35 -10.26
C THR A 446 10.92 13.26 -10.92
N ASP A 447 12.21 13.04 -10.66
CA ASP A 447 13.30 13.74 -11.35
C ASP A 447 13.44 13.18 -12.77
N PRO A 448 13.26 13.98 -13.84
CA PRO A 448 13.41 13.51 -15.21
C PRO A 448 14.83 13.00 -15.53
N GLU A 449 15.85 13.41 -14.76
CA GLU A 449 17.22 12.94 -14.93
C GLU A 449 17.52 11.67 -14.11
N LEU A 450 16.61 11.29 -13.19
CA LEU A 450 16.72 10.12 -12.31
C LEU A 450 18.09 10.05 -11.63
N LYS A 451 18.51 11.16 -11.02
CA LYS A 451 19.83 11.29 -10.41
C LYS A 451 19.95 10.45 -9.16
N VAL A 452 21.13 9.83 -9.00
CA VAL A 452 21.52 9.22 -7.73
C VAL A 452 21.94 10.32 -6.78
N THR A 453 21.40 10.27 -5.56
CA THR A 453 21.82 11.09 -4.44
C THR A 453 22.29 10.19 -3.31
N TRP A 454 23.40 10.56 -2.69
CA TRP A 454 23.94 9.83 -1.55
C TRP A 454 23.82 10.69 -0.30
N LYS A 455 23.38 10.09 0.80
CA LYS A 455 23.26 10.76 2.08
C LYS A 455 23.79 9.92 3.22
N LYS A 456 24.69 10.51 3.99
CA LYS A 456 25.33 9.93 5.16
C LYS A 456 24.29 9.57 6.22
N ARG A 457 24.63 8.53 6.98
CA ARG A 457 23.85 8.06 8.13
C ARG A 457 23.92 9.02 9.29
#